data_AF-G5RTG5-F1
#
_entry.id   AF-G5RTG5-F1
#
_cell.length_a   1.000
_cell.length_b   1.000
_cell.length_c   1.000
_cell.angle_alpha   90.00
_cell.angle_beta   90.00
_cell.angle_gamma   90.00
#
_symmetry.space_group_name_H-M   'P 1'
#
loop_
_entity.id
_entity.type
_entity.pdbx_description
1 polymer ?
#
loop_
_entity_poly.entity_id
_entity_poly.type
_entity_poly.pdbx_seq_one_letter_code
_entity_poly.pdbx_strand_id
1 'polypeptide(L)' 'TLRRRLQRESQSYRQIVEEVRMSCALSQLQSTTLPIGEIALRCGYLSGSRFTARFRQHYGCLPSQVR' A
#
# COMPACT_ATOMS: atom_id res chain seq x y z
N THR A 1 -0.51 28.24 13.48
CA THR A 1 -1.23 27.53 14.56
C THR A 1 -0.78 26.08 14.61
N LEU A 2 -0.67 25.50 15.81
CA LEU A 2 -0.25 24.12 16.08
C LEU A 2 -1.03 23.09 15.24
N ARG A 3 -2.34 23.32 15.05
CA ARG A 3 -3.26 22.46 14.28
C ARG A 3 -2.80 22.17 12.85
N ARG A 4 -2.21 23.15 12.15
CA ARG A 4 -1.69 22.94 10.77
C ARG A 4 -0.41 22.10 10.75
N ARG A 5 0.44 22.19 11.77
CA ARG A 5 1.68 21.39 11.85
C ARG A 5 1.36 19.93 12.13
N LEU A 6 0.48 19.67 13.11
CA LEU A 6 0.00 18.31 13.42
C LEU A 6 -0.70 17.65 12.22
N GLN A 7 -1.51 18.40 11.45
CA GLN A 7 -2.14 17.87 10.23
C GLN A 7 -1.11 17.49 9.16
N ARG A 8 -0.06 18.31 8.98
CA ARG A 8 1.01 18.06 8.02
C ARG A 8 1.86 16.86 8.42
N GLU A 9 2.21 16.75 9.70
CA GLU A 9 2.92 15.61 10.27
C GLU A 9 2.09 14.33 10.17
N SER A 10 0.77 14.40 10.45
CA SER A 10 -0.15 13.26 10.29
C SER A 10 -0.23 12.80 8.83
N GLN A 11 -0.22 13.74 7.88
CA GLN A 11 -0.22 13.44 6.46
C GLN A 11 1.09 12.79 6.03
N SER A 12 2.22 13.31 6.49
CA SER A 12 3.55 12.74 6.24
C SER A 12 3.67 11.32 6.82
N TYR A 13 3.21 11.10 8.05
CA TYR A 13 3.21 9.78 8.66
C TYR A 13 2.36 8.78 7.86
N ARG A 14 1.15 9.18 7.44
CA ARG A 14 0.29 8.33 6.59
C ARG A 14 0.97 7.99 5.27
N GLN A 15 1.64 8.94 4.63
CA GLN A 15 2.38 8.71 3.38
C GLN A 15 3.52 7.71 3.57
N ILE A 16 4.32 7.86 4.62
CA ILE A 16 5.42 6.93 4.92
C ILE A 16 4.88 5.52 5.18
N VAL A 17 3.81 5.39 5.96
CA VAL A 17 3.19 4.07 6.23
C VAL A 17 2.63 3.46 4.94
N GLU A 18 2.01 4.26 4.07
CA GLU A 18 1.52 3.80 2.77
C GLU A 18 2.66 3.32 1.88
N GLU A 19 3.77 4.07 1.80
CA GLU A 19 4.96 3.70 1.02
C GLU A 19 5.58 2.38 1.50
N VAL A 20 5.76 2.21 2.82
CA VAL A 20 6.28 0.96 3.39
C VAL A 20 5.36 -0.22 3.09
N ARG A 21 4.04 -0.04 3.20
CA ARG A 21 3.06 -1.09 2.86
C ARG A 21 3.12 -1.47 1.38
N MET A 22 3.24 -0.49 0.49
CA MET A 22 3.34 -0.72 -0.95
C MET A 22 4.65 -1.44 -1.32
N SER A 23 5.77 -1.03 -0.74
CA SER A 23 7.08 -1.68 -0.94
C SER A 23 7.06 -3.14 -0.47
N CYS A 24 6.48 -3.41 0.70
CA CYS A 24 6.29 -4.78 1.20
C CYS A 24 5.40 -5.61 0.26
N ALA A 25 4.30 -5.03 -0.22
CA ALA A 25 3.40 -5.71 -1.15
C ALA A 25 4.10 -6.08 -2.47
N LEU A 26 4.90 -5.17 -3.02
CA LEU A 26 5.70 -5.42 -4.22
C LEU A 26 6.66 -6.60 -4.02
N SER A 27 7.38 -6.62 -2.90
CA SER A 27 8.29 -7.71 -2.56
C SER A 27 7.53 -9.04 -2.43
N GLN A 28 6.35 -9.06 -1.80
CA GLN A 28 5.53 -10.27 -1.69
C GLN A 28 4.97 -10.75 -3.02
N LEU A 29 4.57 -9.83 -3.91
CA LEU A 29 4.08 -10.18 -5.25
C LEU A 29 5.16 -10.85 -6.11
N GLN A 30 6.42 -10.43 -5.95
CA GLN A 30 7.55 -10.98 -6.71
C GLN A 30 8.14 -12.25 -6.09
N SER A 31 8.08 -12.39 -4.77
CA SER A 31 8.70 -13.51 -4.05
C SER A 31 7.74 -14.66 -3.75
N THR A 32 6.42 -14.45 -3.87
CA THR A 32 5.41 -15.45 -3.48
C THR A 32 4.33 -15.64 -4.53
N THR A 33 3.72 -16.81 -4.54
CA THR A 33 2.53 -17.14 -5.36
C THR A 33 1.22 -16.93 -4.59
N LEU A 34 1.28 -16.30 -3.41
CA LEU A 34 0.11 -16.09 -2.54
C LEU A 34 -1.01 -15.34 -3.28
N PRO A 35 -2.29 -15.62 -3.01
CA PRO A 35 -3.39 -14.86 -3.58
C PRO A 35 -3.25 -13.36 -3.28
N ILE A 36 -3.61 -12.48 -4.24
CA ILE A 36 -3.52 -11.02 -4.06
C ILE A 36 -4.32 -10.55 -2.83
N GLY A 37 -5.43 -11.21 -2.50
CA GLY A 37 -6.21 -10.94 -1.30
C GLY A 37 -5.43 -11.22 0.00
N GLU A 38 -4.62 -12.27 0.02
CA GLU A 38 -3.78 -12.63 1.17
C GLU A 38 -2.62 -11.62 1.34
N ILE A 39 -1.98 -11.23 0.23
CA ILE A 39 -0.96 -10.18 0.22
C ILE A 39 -1.56 -8.85 0.72
N ALA A 40 -2.77 -8.49 0.28
CA ALA A 40 -3.47 -7.30 0.75
C ALA A 40 -3.67 -7.32 2.27
N LEU A 41 -4.12 -8.43 2.84
CA LEU A 41 -4.31 -8.60 4.29
C LEU A 41 -2.98 -8.43 5.05
N ARG A 42 -1.91 -9.06 4.57
CA ARG A 42 -0.56 -8.97 5.17
C ARG A 42 0.00 -7.54 5.14
N CYS A 43 -0.31 -6.78 4.10
CA CYS A 43 0.06 -5.37 3.98
C CYS A 43 -0.89 -4.42 4.73
N GLY A 44 -1.85 -4.94 5.50
CA GLY A 44 -2.76 -4.15 6.34
C GLY A 44 -3.98 -3.59 5.60
N TYR A 45 -4.38 -4.19 4.48
CA TYR A 45 -5.60 -3.86 3.75
C TYR A 45 -6.67 -4.92 3.97
N LEU A 46 -7.82 -4.49 4.52
CA LEU A 46 -8.99 -5.36 4.74
C LEU A 46 -9.73 -5.73 3.45
N SER A 47 -9.41 -5.07 2.33
CA SER A 47 -10.09 -5.29 1.05
C SER A 47 -9.06 -5.30 -0.08
N GLY A 48 -9.06 -6.39 -0.86
CA GLY A 48 -8.23 -6.53 -2.05
C GLY A 48 -8.48 -5.43 -3.07
N SER A 49 -9.73 -4.97 -3.25
CA SER A 49 -10.05 -3.88 -4.18
C SER A 49 -9.41 -2.55 -3.75
N ARG A 50 -9.41 -2.24 -2.44
CA ARG A 50 -8.74 -1.04 -1.92
C ARG A 50 -7.22 -1.13 -2.08
N PHE A 51 -6.66 -2.31 -1.85
CA PHE A 51 -5.25 -2.58 -2.09
C PHE A 51 -4.89 -2.36 -3.57
N THR A 52 -5.61 -2.99 -4.49
CA THR A 52 -5.39 -2.86 -5.93
C THR A 52 -5.49 -1.41 -6.42
N ALA A 53 -6.48 -0.65 -5.94
CA ALA A 53 -6.62 0.77 -6.28
C ALA A 53 -5.41 1.59 -5.80
N ARG A 54 -4.93 1.34 -4.58
CA ARG A 54 -3.75 2.03 -4.02
C ARG A 54 -2.45 1.61 -4.69
N PHE A 55 -2.28 0.33 -4.97
CA PHE A 55 -1.13 -0.20 -5.68
C PHE A 55 -1.05 0.42 -7.08
N ARG A 56 -2.17 0.50 -7.80
CA ARG A 56 -2.23 1.19 -9.10
C ARG A 56 -1.95 2.69 -8.99
N GLN A 57 -2.43 3.35 -7.93
CA GLN A 57 -2.15 4.77 -7.71
C GLN A 57 -0.66 5.02 -7.44
N HIS A 58 0.02 4.08 -6.76
CA HIS A 58 1.42 4.22 -6.36
C HIS A 58 2.40 3.79 -7.47
N TYR A 59 2.13 2.67 -8.16
CA TYR A 59 3.02 2.07 -9.16
C TYR A 59 2.54 2.20 -10.61
N GLY A 60 1.32 2.71 -10.85
CA GLY A 60 0.76 2.87 -12.19
C GLY A 60 0.23 1.58 -12.84
N CYS A 61 0.50 0.41 -12.24
CA CYS A 61 0.09 -0.90 -12.75
C CYS A 61 -0.75 -1.68 -11.73
N LEU A 62 -1.41 -2.75 -12.18
CA LEU A 62 -2.16 -3.64 -11.31
C LEU A 62 -1.21 -4.65 -10.62
N PRO A 63 -1.50 -5.08 -9.38
CA PRO A 63 -0.73 -6.13 -8.71
C PRO A 63 -0.57 -7.42 -9.54
N SER A 64 -1.59 -7.75 -10.35
CA SER A 64 -1.58 -8.92 -11.24
C SER A 64 -0.63 -8.78 -12.43
N GLN A 65 -0.21 -7.56 -12.79
CA GLN A 65 0.74 -7.33 -13.89
C GLN A 65 2.20 -7.43 -13.43
N VAL A 66 2.44 -7.36 -12.12
CA VAL A 66 3.78 -7.47 -11.52
C VAL A 66 4.11 -8.91 -11.13
N ARG A 67 3.09 -9.78 -11.16
CA ARG A 67 3.24 -11.22 -11.00
C ARG A 67 3.79 -11.86 -12.28
#